data_AF-A0A958GGX8-F1
#
_entry.id   AF-A0A958GGX8-F1
#
_cell.length_a   1.000
_cell.length_b   1.000
_cell.length_c   1.000
_cell.angle_alpha   90.00
_cell.angle_beta   90.00
_cell.angle_gamma   90.00
#
_symmetry.space_group_name_H-M   'P 1'
#
loop_
_entity.id
_entity.type
_entity.pdbx_description
1 polymer ?
#
loop_
_entity_poly.entity_id
_entity_poly.type
_entity_poly.pdbx_seq_one_letter_code
_entity_poly.pdbx_strand_id
1 'polypeptide(L)'
;MSLTLGRSLDALIVQRRMGETAQVQSKVFERLSSGLRINSASDDPGGFSVASSLETNRRVYLQAHRNLSDGISALNIVDSSLEELSSITSRLSELAEQSSNGSYTHTQRKMLDLEAPSLNEEFSRIIHTTKFNDISLLDGSVSGGNLNLQAGFGTNGILASNLGGAIGAGNFNSATLVTTGTQPHYTISGDFNGDGNVDLVTADNGSNSVTVLIGSGTGSFTNGGSVTVGTNPRSVATADVNGDGILDLVNSNTNSNNVNVLIGKGDGTFTVTQTYSTGSSPRSLKVGDLNGDGITDIVAAEWYGNAIDVFLGNGDGTFQSRMSFATGAQPREMTLGDFDSDGNLDVVVAENNAHTIRLMLGNGDGTLTAGTQFSSGSNPISITSGDVNGDGNLDVITADFVGNSLSVFIGTGT
;
A
#
# COMPACT_ATOMS: atom_id res chain seq x y z
N MET A 1 44.98 -73.59 66.98
CA MET A 1 44.10 -74.02 65.88
C MET A 1 42.83 -74.57 66.53
N SER A 2 41.78 -73.75 66.70
CA SER A 2 40.52 -74.22 67.31
C SER A 2 39.63 -74.83 66.23
N LEU A 3 39.40 -76.15 66.32
CA LEU A 3 38.46 -76.87 65.46
C LEU A 3 37.10 -76.94 66.17
N THR A 4 36.16 -76.08 65.76
CA THR A 4 34.75 -76.12 66.20
C THR A 4 33.88 -76.74 65.11
N LEU A 5 33.45 -77.99 65.30
CA LEU A 5 32.79 -78.84 64.29
C LEU A 5 31.27 -78.59 64.07
N GLY A 6 30.76 -77.38 64.35
CA GLY A 6 29.34 -77.05 64.17
C GLY A 6 29.05 -75.73 63.43
N ARG A 7 30.05 -74.87 63.28
CA ARG A 7 29.98 -73.58 62.57
C ARG A 7 31.33 -73.31 61.93
N SER A 8 31.48 -73.73 60.67
CA SER A 8 32.72 -73.49 59.92
C SER A 8 32.78 -72.05 59.45
N LEU A 9 33.70 -71.27 60.03
CA LEU A 9 33.98 -69.91 59.60
C LEU A 9 34.48 -69.87 58.15
N ASP A 10 35.26 -70.86 57.75
CA ASP A 10 35.77 -71.00 56.38
C ASP A 10 34.63 -71.22 55.37
N ALA A 11 33.65 -72.04 55.71
CA ALA A 11 32.47 -72.24 54.86
C ALA A 11 31.65 -70.95 54.68
N LEU A 12 31.51 -70.15 55.74
CA LEU A 12 30.83 -68.84 55.68
C LEU A 12 31.62 -67.81 54.84
N ILE A 13 32.96 -67.85 54.90
CA ILE A 13 33.81 -66.98 54.09
C ILE A 13 33.72 -67.38 52.61
N VAL A 14 33.76 -68.68 52.29
CA VAL A 14 33.63 -69.19 50.92
C VAL A 14 32.24 -68.86 50.35
N GLN A 15 31.17 -69.09 51.13
CA GLN A 15 29.81 -68.75 50.71
C GLN A 15 29.65 -67.26 50.40
N ARG A 16 30.24 -66.38 51.22
CA ARG A 16 30.24 -64.92 50.97
C ARG A 16 30.98 -64.57 49.69
N ARG A 17 32.19 -65.12 49.48
CA ARG A 17 32.98 -64.88 48.26
C ARG A 17 32.30 -65.42 47.00
N MET A 18 31.63 -66.58 47.08
CA MET A 18 30.83 -67.12 45.98
C MET A 18 29.61 -66.22 45.69
N GLY A 19 28.94 -65.71 46.73
CA GLY A 19 27.85 -64.74 46.58
C GLY A 19 28.29 -63.44 45.91
N GLU A 20 29.43 -62.89 46.32
CA GLU A 20 30.05 -61.71 45.68
C GLU A 20 30.38 -61.98 44.20
N THR A 21 30.96 -63.14 43.90
CA THR A 21 31.31 -63.53 42.52
C THR A 21 30.06 -63.70 41.65
N ALA A 22 29.01 -64.33 42.16
CA ALA A 22 27.74 -64.51 41.45
C ALA A 22 27.06 -63.15 41.16
N GLN A 23 27.12 -62.20 42.11
CA GLN A 23 26.63 -60.84 41.90
C GLN A 23 27.40 -60.09 40.81
N VAL A 24 28.73 -60.16 40.82
CA VAL A 24 29.57 -59.56 39.76
C VAL A 24 29.26 -60.19 38.41
N GLN A 25 29.15 -61.53 38.34
CA GLN A 25 28.81 -62.25 37.12
C GLN A 25 27.43 -61.86 36.57
N SER A 26 26.41 -61.76 37.43
CA SER A 26 25.07 -61.30 37.04
C SER A 26 25.12 -59.90 36.42
N LYS A 27 25.88 -58.99 37.04
CA LYS A 27 26.04 -57.61 36.55
C LYS A 27 26.77 -57.53 35.21
N VAL A 28 27.75 -58.42 34.97
CA VAL A 28 28.43 -58.54 33.67
C VAL A 28 27.48 -59.06 32.60
N PHE A 29 26.66 -60.08 32.90
CA PHE A 29 25.66 -60.59 31.96
C PHE A 29 24.58 -59.56 31.64
N GLU A 30 24.14 -58.79 32.64
CA GLU A 30 23.19 -57.70 32.45
C GLU A 30 23.70 -56.65 31.46
N ARG A 31 24.97 -56.23 31.61
CA ARG A 31 25.62 -55.28 30.68
C ARG A 31 25.86 -55.87 29.28
N LEU A 32 26.23 -57.15 29.20
CA LEU A 32 26.37 -57.85 27.92
C LEU A 32 25.04 -57.95 27.18
N SER A 33 23.95 -58.21 27.90
CA SER A 33 22.62 -58.34 27.32
C SER A 33 22.04 -56.99 26.88
N SER A 34 22.24 -55.93 27.65
CA SER A 34 21.71 -54.59 27.32
C SER A 34 22.58 -53.85 26.30
N GLY A 35 23.86 -54.21 26.19
CA GLY A 35 24.86 -53.44 25.45
C GLY A 35 25.23 -52.12 26.11
N LEU A 36 24.71 -51.84 27.32
CA LEU A 36 24.94 -50.60 28.06
C LEU A 36 25.82 -50.85 29.27
N ARG A 37 26.77 -49.95 29.51
CA ARG A 37 27.65 -50.01 30.69
C ARG A 37 26.91 -49.62 31.98
N ILE A 38 25.90 -48.77 31.88
CA ILE A 38 25.10 -48.23 33.00
C ILE A 38 23.65 -48.57 32.71
N ASN A 39 23.06 -49.51 33.46
CA ASN A 39 21.67 -49.93 33.26
C ASN A 39 20.73 -49.24 34.25
N SER A 40 21.24 -48.89 35.42
CA SER A 40 20.46 -48.23 36.48
C SER A 40 21.27 -47.17 37.20
N ALA A 41 20.57 -46.29 37.93
CA ALA A 41 21.21 -45.29 38.81
C ALA A 41 22.07 -45.92 39.93
N SER A 42 21.89 -47.21 40.24
CA SER A 42 22.72 -47.91 41.23
C SER A 42 24.14 -48.23 40.74
N ASP A 43 24.37 -48.17 39.43
CA ASP A 43 25.68 -48.42 38.81
C ASP A 43 26.59 -47.20 38.85
N ASP A 44 26.02 -46.04 38.50
CA ASP A 44 26.68 -44.74 38.44
C ASP A 44 25.59 -43.65 38.36
N PRO A 45 25.18 -43.06 39.51
CA PRO A 45 24.13 -42.05 39.53
C PRO A 45 24.47 -40.81 38.67
N GLY A 46 25.74 -40.40 38.68
CA GLY A 46 26.23 -39.26 37.90
C GLY A 46 26.18 -39.54 36.40
N GLY A 47 26.74 -40.67 35.99
CA GLY A 47 26.71 -41.11 34.59
C GLY A 47 25.29 -41.34 34.06
N PHE A 48 24.40 -41.91 34.87
CA PHE A 48 23.01 -42.15 34.50
C PHE A 48 22.22 -40.85 34.30
N SER A 49 22.42 -39.85 35.16
CA SER A 49 21.74 -38.55 35.02
C SER A 49 22.16 -37.78 33.77
N VAL A 50 23.47 -37.78 33.44
CA VAL A 50 23.98 -37.20 32.20
C VAL A 50 23.46 -37.94 30.98
N ALA A 51 23.48 -39.27 30.99
CA ALA A 51 22.97 -40.08 29.88
C ALA A 51 21.47 -39.84 29.63
N SER A 52 20.66 -39.77 30.69
CA SER A 52 19.22 -39.47 30.60
C SER A 52 18.95 -38.06 30.04
N SER A 53 19.74 -37.06 30.48
CA SER A 53 19.66 -35.69 29.95
C SER A 53 20.01 -35.64 28.46
N LEU A 54 21.11 -36.30 28.04
CA LEU A 54 21.50 -36.37 26.63
C LEU A 54 20.46 -37.09 25.76
N GLU A 55 19.85 -38.16 26.26
CA GLU A 55 18.81 -38.89 25.53
C GLU A 55 17.51 -38.07 25.41
N THR A 56 17.22 -37.24 26.41
CA THR A 56 16.13 -36.27 26.34
C THR A 56 16.44 -35.18 25.30
N ASN A 57 17.64 -34.62 25.33
CA ASN A 57 18.10 -33.64 24.34
C ASN A 57 18.06 -34.19 22.92
N ARG A 58 18.53 -35.44 22.72
CA ARG A 58 18.48 -36.12 21.42
C ARG A 58 17.06 -36.20 20.88
N ARG A 59 16.09 -36.60 21.72
CA ARG A 59 14.68 -36.68 21.33
C ARG A 59 14.10 -35.30 20.97
N VAL A 60 14.44 -34.28 21.75
CA VAL A 60 14.01 -32.89 21.48
C VAL A 60 14.59 -32.40 20.15
N TYR A 61 15.89 -32.58 19.89
CA TYR A 61 16.50 -32.14 18.63
C TYR A 61 15.97 -32.91 17.41
N LEU A 62 15.65 -34.20 17.55
CA LEU A 62 15.00 -34.94 16.48
C LEU A 62 13.60 -34.39 16.17
N GLN A 63 12.83 -33.99 17.19
CA GLN A 63 11.55 -33.34 16.98
C GLN A 63 11.72 -31.93 16.39
N ALA A 64 12.67 -31.15 16.88
CA ALA A 64 13.00 -29.84 16.34
C ALA A 64 13.37 -29.91 14.86
N HIS A 65 14.15 -30.90 14.45
CA HIS A 65 14.49 -31.11 13.05
C HIS A 65 13.25 -31.38 12.19
N ARG A 66 12.29 -32.17 12.68
CA ARG A 66 11.00 -32.38 11.99
C ARG A 66 10.21 -31.07 11.88
N ASN A 67 10.08 -30.34 12.99
CA ASN A 67 9.38 -29.05 13.01
C ASN A 67 10.01 -28.04 12.04
N LEU A 68 11.35 -28.02 11.93
CA LEU A 68 12.06 -27.17 10.97
C LEU A 68 11.78 -27.60 9.53
N SER A 69 11.72 -28.90 9.25
CA SER A 69 11.36 -29.41 7.91
C SER A 69 9.94 -29.00 7.50
N ASP A 70 9.00 -29.03 8.44
CA ASP A 70 7.63 -28.55 8.21
C ASP A 70 7.61 -27.03 7.98
N GLY A 71 8.38 -26.28 8.77
CA GLY A 71 8.55 -24.83 8.57
C GLY A 71 9.13 -24.46 7.21
N ILE A 72 10.16 -25.17 6.75
CA ILE A 72 10.73 -25.00 5.40
C ILE A 72 9.65 -25.26 4.34
N SER A 73 8.82 -26.28 4.54
CA SER A 73 7.74 -26.59 3.59
C SER A 73 6.71 -25.45 3.52
N ALA A 74 6.33 -24.88 4.67
CA ALA A 74 5.44 -23.71 4.72
C ALA A 74 6.08 -22.48 4.05
N LEU A 75 7.37 -22.22 4.27
CA LEU A 75 8.10 -21.12 3.63
C LEU A 75 8.18 -21.29 2.10
N ASN A 76 8.42 -22.50 1.61
CA ASN A 76 8.46 -22.76 0.16
C ASN A 76 7.09 -22.52 -0.50
N ILE A 77 6.00 -22.87 0.18
CA ILE A 77 4.63 -22.58 -0.32
C ILE A 77 4.40 -21.07 -0.43
N VAL A 78 4.88 -20.31 0.56
CA VAL A 78 4.82 -18.85 0.55
C VAL A 78 5.65 -18.27 -0.58
N ASP A 79 6.89 -18.74 -0.76
CA ASP A 79 7.80 -18.26 -1.80
C ASP A 79 7.20 -18.46 -3.19
N SER A 80 6.71 -19.66 -3.51
CA SER A 80 6.03 -19.92 -4.79
C SER A 80 4.76 -19.09 -4.97
N SER A 81 4.01 -18.82 -3.91
CA SER A 81 2.83 -17.96 -4.00
C SER A 81 3.22 -16.50 -4.23
N LEU A 82 4.32 -16.02 -3.64
CA LEU A 82 4.84 -14.67 -3.84
C LEU A 82 5.40 -14.47 -5.25
N GLU A 83 6.00 -15.50 -5.85
CA GLU A 83 6.41 -15.46 -7.27
C GLU A 83 5.21 -15.22 -8.19
N GLU A 84 4.10 -15.93 -7.98
CA GLU A 84 2.86 -15.74 -8.73
C GLU A 84 2.26 -14.34 -8.50
N LEU A 85 2.19 -13.88 -7.25
CA LEU A 85 1.71 -12.53 -6.91
C LEU A 85 2.58 -11.45 -7.56
N SER A 86 3.90 -11.62 -7.56
CA SER A 86 4.85 -10.73 -8.23
C SER A 86 4.61 -10.68 -9.75
N SER A 87 4.38 -11.84 -10.38
CA SER A 87 4.04 -11.89 -11.80
C SER A 87 2.73 -11.17 -12.11
N ILE A 88 1.71 -11.31 -11.26
CA ILE A 88 0.44 -10.58 -11.40
C ILE A 88 0.67 -9.07 -11.28
N THR A 89 1.43 -8.60 -10.29
CA THR A 89 1.69 -7.16 -10.11
C THR A 89 2.50 -6.58 -11.27
N SER A 90 3.47 -7.33 -11.80
CA SER A 90 4.23 -6.91 -12.99
C SER A 90 3.32 -6.80 -14.22
N ARG A 91 2.36 -7.72 -14.38
CA ARG A 91 1.36 -7.65 -15.45
C ARG A 91 0.41 -6.46 -15.27
N LEU A 92 -0.03 -6.18 -14.05
CA LEU A 92 -0.85 -5.00 -13.75
C LEU A 92 -0.11 -3.69 -14.07
N SER A 93 1.17 -3.59 -13.74
CA SER A 93 2.01 -2.44 -14.13
C SER A 93 2.15 -2.31 -15.64
N GLU A 94 2.35 -3.42 -16.36
CA GLU A 94 2.41 -3.42 -17.83
C GLU A 94 1.08 -2.96 -18.46
N LEU A 95 -0.06 -3.44 -17.93
CA LEU A 95 -1.38 -3.01 -18.39
C LEU A 95 -1.60 -1.52 -18.16
N ALA A 96 -1.17 -0.99 -17.01
CA ALA A 96 -1.26 0.44 -16.70
C ALA A 96 -0.37 1.30 -17.63
N GLU A 97 0.83 0.81 -17.98
CA GLU A 97 1.70 1.49 -18.95
C GLU A 97 1.11 1.45 -20.37
N GLN A 98 0.53 0.31 -20.77
CA GLN A 98 -0.13 0.17 -22.07
C GLN A 98 -1.37 1.05 -22.19
N SER A 99 -2.18 1.16 -21.13
CA SER A 99 -3.36 2.01 -21.13
C SER A 99 -3.02 3.50 -21.13
N SER A 100 -1.87 3.88 -20.55
CA SER A 100 -1.34 5.26 -20.56
C SER A 100 -0.81 5.70 -21.94
N ASN A 101 -0.50 4.77 -22.85
CA ASN A 101 0.03 5.12 -24.16
C ASN A 101 -1.08 5.66 -25.10
N GLY A 102 -0.89 6.88 -25.60
CA GLY A 102 -1.82 7.58 -26.50
C GLY A 102 -2.05 6.93 -27.87
N SER A 103 -1.30 5.89 -28.23
CA SER A 103 -1.51 5.14 -29.48
C SER A 103 -2.63 4.09 -29.41
N TYR A 104 -3.09 3.72 -28.22
CA TYR A 104 -4.17 2.74 -28.06
C TYR A 104 -5.55 3.38 -28.25
N THR A 105 -6.41 2.70 -29.01
CA THR A 105 -7.80 3.10 -29.19
C THR A 105 -8.63 2.81 -27.93
N HIS A 106 -9.75 3.52 -27.74
CA HIS A 106 -10.67 3.29 -26.61
C HIS A 106 -11.09 1.82 -26.48
N THR A 107 -11.43 1.15 -27.58
CA THR A 107 -11.77 -0.28 -27.57
C THR A 107 -10.62 -1.16 -27.07
N GLN A 108 -9.38 -0.83 -27.39
CA GLN A 108 -8.23 -1.60 -26.89
C GLN A 108 -7.96 -1.33 -25.41
N ARG A 109 -8.07 -0.08 -24.94
CA ARG A 109 -8.01 0.25 -23.50
C ARG A 109 -9.08 -0.47 -22.71
N LYS A 110 -10.31 -0.54 -23.21
CA LYS A 110 -11.40 -1.32 -22.60
C LYS A 110 -11.08 -2.81 -22.48
N MET A 111 -10.36 -3.40 -23.44
CA MET A 111 -9.94 -4.80 -23.36
C MET A 111 -8.83 -5.03 -22.33
N LEU A 112 -7.94 -4.05 -22.13
CA LEU A 112 -6.93 -4.07 -21.07
C LEU A 112 -7.57 -3.90 -19.68
N ASP A 113 -8.56 -3.01 -19.57
CA ASP A 113 -9.33 -2.78 -18.34
C ASP A 113 -10.19 -3.98 -17.94
N LEU A 114 -10.53 -4.91 -18.85
CA LEU A 114 -11.18 -6.17 -18.48
C LEU A 114 -10.20 -7.18 -17.85
N GLU A 115 -8.91 -7.09 -18.16
CA GLU A 115 -7.88 -7.99 -17.66
C GLU A 115 -7.49 -7.63 -16.21
N ALA A 116 -7.37 -6.33 -15.89
CA ALA A 116 -6.90 -5.87 -14.59
C ALA A 116 -7.78 -6.30 -13.38
N PRO A 117 -9.13 -6.22 -13.42
CA PRO A 117 -10.00 -6.72 -12.36
C PRO A 117 -9.86 -8.23 -12.16
N SER A 118 -9.76 -8.99 -13.25
CA SER A 118 -9.58 -10.45 -13.21
C SER A 118 -8.27 -10.84 -12.52
N LEU A 119 -7.18 -10.12 -12.85
CA LEU A 119 -5.88 -10.28 -12.19
C LEU A 119 -5.92 -9.90 -10.71
N ASN A 120 -6.66 -8.85 -10.34
CA ASN A 120 -6.82 -8.43 -8.95
C ASN A 120 -7.65 -9.43 -8.12
N GLU A 121 -8.69 -10.01 -8.71
CA GLU A 121 -9.44 -11.12 -8.10
C GLU A 121 -8.53 -12.34 -7.89
N GLU A 122 -7.69 -12.68 -8.87
CA GLU A 122 -6.75 -13.78 -8.78
C GLU A 122 -5.67 -13.53 -7.70
N PHE A 123 -5.13 -12.31 -7.63
CA PHE A 123 -4.21 -11.86 -6.59
C PHE A 123 -4.83 -12.07 -5.19
N SER A 124 -6.08 -11.61 -5.02
CA SER A 124 -6.82 -11.76 -3.77
C SER A 124 -7.10 -13.23 -3.46
N ARG A 125 -7.44 -14.04 -4.47
CA ARG A 125 -7.69 -15.47 -4.31
C ARG A 125 -6.44 -16.21 -3.82
N ILE A 126 -5.27 -15.95 -4.41
CA ILE A 126 -3.99 -16.58 -4.00
C ILE A 126 -3.75 -16.29 -2.52
N ILE A 127 -3.86 -15.02 -2.10
CA ILE A 127 -3.68 -14.62 -0.70
C ILE A 127 -4.56 -15.42 0.27
N HIS A 128 -5.85 -15.57 -0.03
CA HIS A 128 -6.81 -16.21 0.87
C HIS A 128 -6.81 -17.74 0.80
N THR A 129 -6.21 -18.32 -0.24
CA THR A 129 -6.17 -19.78 -0.46
C THR A 129 -4.83 -20.40 -0.12
N THR A 130 -3.73 -19.63 -0.07
CA THR A 130 -2.41 -20.13 0.33
C THR A 130 -2.38 -20.50 1.82
N LYS A 131 -2.43 -21.80 2.08
CA LYS A 131 -2.52 -22.40 3.43
C LYS A 131 -1.51 -23.53 3.61
N PHE A 132 -1.05 -23.72 4.85
CA PHE A 132 -0.31 -24.90 5.28
C PHE A 132 -0.94 -25.44 6.57
N ASN A 133 -1.41 -26.70 6.54
CA ASN A 133 -2.15 -27.32 7.65
C ASN A 133 -3.29 -26.43 8.20
N ASP A 134 -4.13 -25.91 7.30
CA ASP A 134 -5.24 -24.98 7.56
C ASP A 134 -4.86 -23.60 8.12
N ILE A 135 -3.57 -23.32 8.30
CA ILE A 135 -3.07 -22.00 8.64
C ILE A 135 -2.89 -21.21 7.35
N SER A 136 -3.64 -20.13 7.19
CA SER A 136 -3.38 -19.15 6.12
C SER A 136 -2.04 -18.49 6.33
N LEU A 137 -1.22 -18.43 5.28
CA LEU A 137 0.15 -17.92 5.37
C LEU A 137 0.29 -16.47 4.93
N LEU A 138 -0.62 -16.00 4.08
CA LEU A 138 -0.53 -14.71 3.42
C LEU A 138 -1.63 -13.72 3.82
N ASP A 139 -2.77 -14.17 4.35
CA ASP A 139 -3.96 -13.33 4.64
C ASP A 139 -3.83 -12.40 5.87
N GLY A 140 -2.67 -12.36 6.52
CA GLY A 140 -2.44 -11.60 7.75
C GLY A 140 -3.13 -12.15 9.01
N SER A 141 -3.80 -13.31 8.93
CA SER A 141 -4.52 -13.94 10.06
C SER A 141 -3.61 -14.68 11.05
N VAL A 142 -2.33 -14.88 10.72
CA VAL A 142 -1.33 -15.44 11.63
C VAL A 142 -1.17 -14.49 12.82
N SER A 143 -1.91 -14.76 13.88
CA SER A 143 -2.00 -13.91 15.08
C SER A 143 -0.61 -13.65 15.66
N GLY A 144 -0.20 -12.38 15.66
CA GLY A 144 1.12 -11.93 16.10
C GLY A 144 2.17 -11.79 14.99
N GLY A 145 1.79 -11.98 13.72
CA GLY A 145 2.63 -11.79 12.53
C GLY A 145 3.75 -12.83 12.35
N ASN A 146 3.86 -13.81 13.25
CA ASN A 146 5.01 -14.70 13.30
C ASN A 146 4.61 -16.19 13.20
N LEU A 147 5.20 -16.90 12.26
CA LEU A 147 5.25 -18.35 12.26
C LEU A 147 6.31 -18.80 13.27
N ASN A 148 5.87 -19.35 14.40
CA ASN A 148 6.75 -19.79 15.48
C ASN A 148 7.12 -21.27 15.31
N LEU A 149 8.39 -21.55 15.01
CA LEU A 149 8.93 -22.89 14.82
C LEU A 149 9.77 -23.30 16.03
N GLN A 150 9.34 -24.33 16.75
CA GLN A 150 10.10 -24.88 17.87
C GLN A 150 11.31 -25.69 17.34
N ALA A 151 12.48 -25.07 17.36
CA ALA A 151 13.75 -25.59 16.86
C ALA A 151 14.74 -26.01 17.98
N GLY A 152 14.36 -25.91 19.26
CA GLY A 152 15.24 -26.22 20.37
C GLY A 152 14.52 -26.43 21.70
N PHE A 153 15.25 -26.28 22.81
CA PHE A 153 14.69 -26.47 24.16
C PHE A 153 14.14 -25.16 24.72
N GLY A 154 12.97 -25.22 25.36
CA GLY A 154 12.34 -24.07 26.00
C GLY A 154 11.95 -22.94 25.03
N THR A 155 11.69 -21.75 25.57
CA THR A 155 11.22 -20.58 24.82
C THR A 155 12.30 -19.97 23.93
N ASN A 156 13.58 -20.11 24.29
CA ASN A 156 14.71 -19.61 23.50
C ASN A 156 15.02 -20.48 22.26
N GLY A 157 14.37 -21.64 22.15
CA GLY A 157 14.44 -22.52 20.98
C GLY A 157 13.39 -22.21 19.92
N ILE A 158 12.62 -21.13 20.05
CA ILE A 158 11.61 -20.74 19.06
C ILE A 158 12.27 -19.83 18.03
N LEU A 159 12.20 -20.24 16.75
CA LEU A 159 12.49 -19.36 15.63
C LEU A 159 11.16 -18.73 15.19
N ALA A 160 11.08 -17.41 15.28
CA ALA A 160 9.95 -16.65 14.77
C ALA A 160 10.33 -16.06 13.40
N SER A 161 9.60 -16.42 12.36
CA SER A 161 9.68 -15.76 11.07
C SER A 161 8.43 -14.91 10.88
N ASN A 162 8.61 -13.62 10.59
CA ASN A 162 7.50 -12.73 10.29
C ASN A 162 6.97 -13.07 8.89
N LEU A 163 5.81 -13.72 8.83
CA LEU A 163 5.14 -14.08 7.59
C LEU A 163 3.80 -13.36 7.57
N GLY A 164 3.53 -12.63 6.49
CA GLY A 164 2.28 -11.92 6.33
C GLY A 164 2.15 -10.66 7.18
N GLY A 165 3.27 -9.97 7.43
CA GLY A 165 3.26 -8.62 8.01
C GLY A 165 2.41 -7.65 7.18
N ALA A 166 1.13 -7.56 7.55
CA ALA A 166 0.14 -6.59 7.11
C ALA A 166 0.02 -6.35 5.60
N ILE A 167 -0.57 -7.30 4.87
CA ILE A 167 -1.61 -6.85 3.95
C ILE A 167 -2.75 -6.31 4.82
N GLY A 168 -2.88 -4.98 4.82
CA GLY A 168 -3.59 -4.24 5.86
C GLY A 168 -5.00 -4.79 6.10
N ALA A 169 -5.31 -5.15 7.34
CA ALA A 169 -6.65 -5.56 7.77
C ALA A 169 -7.69 -4.41 7.72
N GLY A 170 -7.44 -3.34 6.94
CA GLY A 170 -8.23 -2.12 6.89
C GLY A 170 -8.23 -1.29 8.19
N ASN A 171 -7.31 -1.59 9.11
CA ASN A 171 -7.22 -0.87 10.39
C ASN A 171 -6.26 0.31 10.30
N PHE A 172 -6.69 1.48 10.79
CA PHE A 172 -5.84 2.65 10.94
C PHE A 172 -5.16 2.66 12.33
N ASN A 173 -3.86 2.94 12.36
CA ASN A 173 -3.20 3.34 13.60
C ASN A 173 -3.71 4.72 14.05
N SER A 174 -3.46 5.06 15.32
CA SER A 174 -3.75 6.42 15.81
C SER A 174 -3.11 7.49 14.92
N ALA A 175 -3.87 8.55 14.61
CA ALA A 175 -3.40 9.61 13.73
C ALA A 175 -2.15 10.31 14.29
N THR A 176 -1.11 10.40 13.48
CA THR A 176 0.05 11.25 13.73
C THR A 176 -0.24 12.65 13.21
N LEU A 177 -0.12 13.66 14.06
CA LEU A 177 -0.29 15.05 13.65
C LEU A 177 1.00 15.57 13.04
N VAL A 178 0.93 16.01 11.78
CA VAL A 178 2.05 16.62 11.05
C VAL A 178 1.78 18.11 10.91
N THR A 179 2.77 18.94 11.24
CA THR A 179 2.65 20.40 11.19
C THR A 179 2.89 20.91 9.77
N THR A 180 1.92 21.64 9.22
CA THR A 180 2.02 22.38 7.94
C THR A 180 1.93 23.90 8.19
N GLY A 181 1.64 24.68 7.15
CA GLY A 181 1.25 26.08 7.31
C GLY A 181 -0.13 26.25 7.96
N THR A 182 -0.61 27.49 8.00
CA THR A 182 -1.85 27.83 8.67
C THR A 182 -3.05 27.67 7.75
N GLN A 183 -4.15 27.12 8.30
CA GLN A 183 -5.40 26.84 7.57
C GLN A 183 -5.17 26.04 6.27
N PRO A 184 -4.57 24.83 6.34
CA PRO A 184 -4.42 23.96 5.18
C PRO A 184 -5.80 23.60 4.62
N HIS A 185 -5.95 23.76 3.31
CA HIS A 185 -7.25 23.68 2.63
C HIS A 185 -7.38 22.52 1.66
N TYR A 186 -6.25 22.03 1.14
CA TYR A 186 -6.17 20.96 0.17
C TYR A 186 -4.83 20.23 0.34
N THR A 187 -4.80 18.94 0.01
CA THR A 187 -3.59 18.13 0.03
C THR A 187 -3.54 17.23 -1.19
N ILE A 188 -2.34 16.99 -1.70
CA ILE A 188 -2.06 15.96 -2.70
C ILE A 188 -0.89 15.10 -2.25
N SER A 189 -0.74 13.95 -2.88
CA SER A 189 0.35 13.00 -2.67
C SER A 189 1.12 12.79 -3.97
N GLY A 190 2.42 12.54 -3.87
CA GLY A 190 3.32 12.24 -4.99
C GLY A 190 4.71 11.90 -4.45
N ASP A 191 5.60 11.37 -5.27
CA ASP A 191 7.02 11.24 -4.92
C ASP A 191 7.74 12.50 -5.43
N PHE A 192 7.95 13.50 -4.56
CA PHE A 192 8.47 14.81 -4.96
C PHE A 192 10.00 14.91 -4.84
N ASN A 193 10.64 13.92 -4.22
CA ASN A 193 12.09 13.84 -4.05
C ASN A 193 12.74 12.64 -4.75
N GLY A 194 11.95 11.82 -5.45
CA GLY A 194 12.43 10.67 -6.23
C GLY A 194 12.96 9.51 -5.40
N ASP A 195 12.59 9.42 -4.11
CA ASP A 195 13.09 8.37 -3.21
C ASP A 195 12.21 7.10 -3.18
N GLY A 196 11.12 7.09 -3.94
CA GLY A 196 10.16 6.00 -4.06
C GLY A 196 9.13 5.96 -2.93
N ASN A 197 9.19 6.87 -1.95
CA ASN A 197 8.18 7.01 -0.92
C ASN A 197 7.18 8.11 -1.28
N VAL A 198 5.95 7.95 -0.78
CA VAL A 198 4.91 8.96 -0.97
C VAL A 198 5.16 10.16 -0.05
N ASP A 199 5.33 11.31 -0.65
CA ASP A 199 5.35 12.63 -0.02
C ASP A 199 3.96 13.30 -0.08
N LEU A 200 3.79 14.39 0.66
CA LEU A 200 2.56 15.18 0.66
C LEU A 200 2.84 16.66 0.38
N VAL A 201 1.89 17.30 -0.29
CA VAL A 201 1.89 18.74 -0.52
C VAL A 201 0.57 19.34 -0.07
N THR A 202 0.62 20.47 0.63
CA THR A 202 -0.56 21.15 1.18
C THR A 202 -0.69 22.58 0.69
N ALA A 203 -1.91 23.02 0.37
CA ALA A 203 -2.24 24.42 0.14
C ALA A 203 -2.60 25.10 1.47
N ASP A 204 -1.71 25.94 1.98
CA ASP A 204 -1.89 26.63 3.26
C ASP A 204 -2.53 28.00 3.06
N ASN A 205 -3.86 28.02 3.14
CA ASN A 205 -4.67 29.20 2.83
C ASN A 205 -4.31 30.42 3.68
N GLY A 206 -4.03 30.21 4.97
CA GLY A 206 -3.71 31.28 5.92
C GLY A 206 -2.27 31.77 5.81
N SER A 207 -1.34 30.91 5.38
CA SER A 207 0.08 31.24 5.24
C SER A 207 0.45 31.78 3.85
N ASN A 208 -0.46 31.69 2.87
CA ASN A 208 -0.20 32.01 1.47
C ASN A 208 1.00 31.21 0.91
N SER A 209 1.06 29.94 1.28
CA SER A 209 2.16 29.05 0.92
C SER A 209 1.65 27.68 0.49
N VAL A 210 2.52 26.96 -0.21
CA VAL A 210 2.42 25.52 -0.41
C VAL A 210 3.51 24.85 0.44
N THR A 211 3.14 23.94 1.34
CA THR A 211 4.10 23.21 2.20
C THR A 211 4.30 21.80 1.69
N VAL A 212 5.56 21.38 1.57
CA VAL A 212 5.98 20.03 1.19
C VAL A 212 6.34 19.24 2.44
N LEU A 213 5.89 17.99 2.51
CA LEU A 213 6.15 17.04 3.58
C LEU A 213 6.79 15.79 2.98
N ILE A 214 8.03 15.51 3.34
CA ILE A 214 8.79 14.36 2.84
C ILE A 214 8.49 13.12 3.66
N GLY A 215 8.00 12.07 2.99
CA GLY A 215 7.61 10.80 3.56
C GLY A 215 8.79 9.86 3.78
N SER A 216 8.76 9.08 4.85
CA SER A 216 9.80 8.08 5.14
C SER A 216 9.44 6.66 4.68
N GLY A 217 8.33 6.48 3.95
CA GLY A 217 7.77 5.16 3.60
C GLY A 217 7.09 4.40 4.75
N THR A 218 7.27 4.86 6.00
CA THR A 218 6.71 4.22 7.20
C THR A 218 5.48 4.95 7.77
N GLY A 219 4.92 5.90 7.02
CA GLY A 219 3.82 6.76 7.47
C GLY A 219 4.23 7.94 8.36
N SER A 220 5.54 8.23 8.46
CA SER A 220 6.06 9.43 9.11
C SER A 220 6.46 10.47 8.05
N PHE A 221 6.30 11.75 8.38
CA PHE A 221 6.59 12.86 7.48
C PHE A 221 7.49 13.89 8.15
N THR A 222 8.41 14.46 7.39
CA THR A 222 9.27 15.57 7.80
C THR A 222 8.97 16.81 6.96
N ASN A 223 9.19 18.01 7.49
CA ASN A 223 8.91 19.24 6.75
C ASN A 223 10.01 19.47 5.69
N GLY A 224 9.64 19.38 4.41
CA GLY A 224 10.53 19.63 3.25
C GLY A 224 10.67 21.11 2.90
N GLY A 225 9.93 21.98 3.58
CA GLY A 225 9.91 23.42 3.35
C GLY A 225 8.57 23.91 2.80
N SER A 226 8.45 25.23 2.68
CA SER A 226 7.27 25.89 2.15
C SER A 226 7.66 26.92 1.10
N VAL A 227 6.87 27.01 0.04
CA VAL A 227 7.04 28.00 -1.03
C VAL A 227 5.91 29.02 -0.94
N THR A 228 6.25 30.30 -0.89
CA THR A 228 5.27 31.37 -0.92
C THR A 228 4.64 31.46 -2.31
N VAL A 229 3.31 31.50 -2.35
CA VAL A 229 2.51 31.60 -3.58
C VAL A 229 1.59 32.84 -3.49
N GLY A 230 0.58 32.92 -4.34
CA GLY A 230 -0.46 33.95 -4.24
C GLY A 230 -1.29 33.87 -2.95
N THR A 231 -2.22 34.81 -2.81
CA THR A 231 -3.07 34.93 -1.62
C THR A 231 -4.23 33.94 -1.61
N ASN A 232 -4.41 33.30 -0.46
CA ASN A 232 -5.43 32.28 -0.21
C ASN A 232 -5.35 31.11 -1.21
N PRO A 233 -4.24 30.34 -1.24
CA PRO A 233 -4.15 29.14 -2.05
C PRO A 233 -5.28 28.17 -1.66
N ARG A 234 -5.86 27.50 -2.65
CA ARG A 234 -7.07 26.70 -2.46
C ARG A 234 -7.02 25.29 -3.04
N SER A 235 -6.37 25.11 -4.17
CA SER A 235 -6.20 23.80 -4.82
C SER A 235 -4.76 23.67 -5.28
N VAL A 236 -4.24 22.44 -5.31
CA VAL A 236 -2.95 22.07 -5.90
C VAL A 236 -3.17 20.83 -6.75
N ALA A 237 -2.53 20.79 -7.91
CA ALA A 237 -2.40 19.61 -8.74
C ALA A 237 -0.92 19.37 -9.04
N THR A 238 -0.58 18.14 -9.43
CA THR A 238 0.78 17.75 -9.78
C THR A 238 0.80 17.00 -11.10
N ALA A 239 1.83 17.26 -11.90
CA ALA A 239 2.17 16.63 -13.16
C ALA A 239 3.57 17.07 -13.55
N ASP A 240 4.23 16.37 -14.47
CA ASP A 240 5.43 16.87 -15.15
C ASP A 240 4.97 17.87 -16.24
N VAL A 241 5.19 19.17 -16.01
CA VAL A 241 4.73 20.23 -16.96
C VAL A 241 5.85 20.74 -17.87
N ASN A 242 7.09 20.32 -17.64
CA ASN A 242 8.27 20.73 -18.40
C ASN A 242 8.98 19.57 -19.12
N GLY A 243 8.48 18.35 -18.98
CA GLY A 243 8.97 17.14 -19.63
C GLY A 243 10.30 16.63 -19.09
N ASP A 244 10.71 16.98 -17.87
CA ASP A 244 11.98 16.57 -17.28
C ASP A 244 11.91 15.27 -16.45
N GLY A 245 10.72 14.69 -16.31
CA GLY A 245 10.44 13.47 -15.55
C GLY A 245 10.30 13.69 -14.04
N ILE A 246 10.31 14.93 -13.56
CA ILE A 246 10.11 15.30 -12.16
C ILE A 246 8.69 15.86 -11.99
N LEU A 247 8.04 15.50 -10.89
CA LEU A 247 6.72 16.07 -10.58
C LEU A 247 6.82 17.56 -10.25
N ASP A 248 6.07 18.36 -11.00
CA ASP A 248 5.85 19.78 -10.75
C ASP A 248 4.54 20.02 -10.00
N LEU A 249 4.32 21.26 -9.57
CA LEU A 249 3.07 21.67 -8.91
C LEU A 249 2.42 22.84 -9.63
N VAL A 250 1.10 22.81 -9.68
CA VAL A 250 0.27 23.93 -10.11
C VAL A 250 -0.74 24.23 -9.01
N ASN A 251 -0.80 25.48 -8.55
CA ASN A 251 -1.74 25.86 -7.49
C ASN A 251 -2.62 27.04 -7.88
N SER A 252 -3.86 27.05 -7.39
CA SER A 252 -4.78 28.18 -7.54
C SER A 252 -4.80 29.06 -6.30
N ASN A 253 -4.91 30.38 -6.49
CA ASN A 253 -4.98 31.38 -5.43
C ASN A 253 -6.27 32.19 -5.54
N THR A 254 -7.21 31.96 -4.62
CA THR A 254 -8.59 32.50 -4.77
C THR A 254 -8.67 34.01 -4.67
N ASN A 255 -7.80 34.65 -3.90
CA ASN A 255 -7.85 36.10 -3.69
C ASN A 255 -6.91 36.86 -4.64
N SER A 256 -5.89 36.19 -5.17
CA SER A 256 -5.01 36.75 -6.21
C SER A 256 -5.56 36.57 -7.62
N ASN A 257 -6.61 35.76 -7.83
CA ASN A 257 -7.18 35.45 -9.14
C ASN A 257 -6.12 34.98 -10.14
N ASN A 258 -5.27 34.06 -9.68
CA ASN A 258 -4.19 33.52 -10.48
C ASN A 258 -3.89 32.07 -10.13
N VAL A 259 -3.15 31.45 -11.03
CA VAL A 259 -2.52 30.14 -10.86
C VAL A 259 -1.01 30.33 -10.90
N ASN A 260 -0.28 29.67 -10.00
CA ASN A 260 1.17 29.59 -10.06
C ASN A 260 1.60 28.22 -10.59
N VAL A 261 2.68 28.23 -11.37
CA VAL A 261 3.41 27.02 -11.79
C VAL A 261 4.71 26.98 -11.00
N LEU A 262 4.94 25.86 -10.31
CA LEU A 262 6.09 25.62 -9.47
C LEU A 262 6.85 24.42 -10.02
N ILE A 263 8.07 24.67 -10.50
CA ILE A 263 8.92 23.61 -11.05
C ILE A 263 9.66 22.90 -9.92
N GLY A 264 9.56 21.57 -9.90
CA GLY A 264 10.24 20.67 -8.98
C GLY A 264 11.71 20.51 -9.36
N LYS A 265 12.57 20.32 -8.35
CA LYS A 265 14.01 20.05 -8.57
C LYS A 265 14.39 18.58 -8.36
N GLY A 266 13.42 17.74 -8.02
CA GLY A 266 13.62 16.32 -7.71
C GLY A 266 14.27 16.07 -6.35
N ASP A 267 14.40 17.08 -5.50
CA ASP A 267 14.90 16.97 -4.12
C ASP A 267 13.84 17.35 -3.08
N GLY A 268 12.56 17.40 -3.48
CA GLY A 268 11.45 17.88 -2.67
C GLY A 268 11.34 19.41 -2.61
N THR A 269 12.20 20.16 -3.30
CA THR A 269 12.10 21.63 -3.38
C THR A 269 11.50 22.11 -4.69
N PHE A 270 10.80 23.26 -4.61
CA PHE A 270 10.07 23.85 -5.73
C PHE A 270 10.40 25.32 -5.91
N THR A 271 10.26 25.83 -7.13
CA THR A 271 10.43 27.25 -7.45
C THR A 271 9.24 27.75 -8.28
N VAL A 272 8.58 28.82 -7.84
CA VAL A 272 7.56 29.49 -8.65
C VAL A 272 8.24 30.09 -9.88
N THR A 273 7.96 29.56 -11.06
CA THR A 273 8.53 30.03 -12.32
C THR A 273 7.58 30.96 -13.05
N GLN A 274 6.29 30.65 -13.03
CA GLN A 274 5.27 31.40 -13.78
C GLN A 274 4.02 31.67 -12.95
N THR A 275 3.32 32.74 -13.32
CA THR A 275 2.04 33.14 -12.74
C THR A 275 1.09 33.55 -13.85
N TYR A 276 -0.07 32.90 -13.90
CA TYR A 276 -1.09 33.15 -14.92
C TYR A 276 -2.36 33.72 -14.28
N SER A 277 -2.84 34.85 -14.80
CA SER A 277 -4.10 35.42 -14.34
C SER A 277 -5.28 34.58 -14.82
N THR A 278 -6.18 34.22 -13.91
CA THR A 278 -7.44 33.56 -14.23
C THR A 278 -8.60 34.57 -14.24
N GLY A 279 -9.83 34.07 -14.31
CA GLY A 279 -11.07 34.78 -14.05
C GLY A 279 -11.17 35.29 -12.61
N SER A 280 -12.16 34.81 -11.86
CA SER A 280 -12.39 35.27 -10.50
C SER A 280 -12.58 34.11 -9.53
N SER A 281 -11.69 34.08 -8.54
CA SER A 281 -11.66 33.12 -7.45
C SER A 281 -11.52 31.66 -7.92
N PRO A 282 -10.35 31.30 -8.49
CA PRO A 282 -10.07 29.94 -8.96
C PRO A 282 -10.08 28.97 -7.77
N ARG A 283 -11.09 28.11 -7.69
CA ARG A 283 -11.36 27.28 -6.50
C ARG A 283 -10.95 25.83 -6.66
N SER A 284 -11.04 25.29 -7.86
CA SER A 284 -10.60 23.93 -8.20
C SER A 284 -9.61 24.01 -9.35
N LEU A 285 -8.61 23.13 -9.31
CA LEU A 285 -7.59 23.01 -10.33
C LEU A 285 -7.37 21.53 -10.65
N LYS A 286 -7.31 21.21 -11.95
CA LYS A 286 -6.89 19.91 -12.47
C LYS A 286 -5.88 20.12 -13.59
N VAL A 287 -5.13 19.08 -13.88
CA VAL A 287 -4.16 19.02 -14.96
C VAL A 287 -4.40 17.76 -15.77
N GLY A 288 -4.15 17.82 -17.08
CA GLY A 288 -4.35 16.73 -18.03
C GLY A 288 -4.14 17.21 -19.46
N ASP A 289 -3.98 16.30 -20.41
CA ASP A 289 -3.81 16.63 -21.83
C ASP A 289 -5.19 16.81 -22.49
N LEU A 290 -5.60 18.05 -22.76
CA LEU A 290 -6.92 18.38 -23.33
C LEU A 290 -6.90 18.48 -24.87
N ASN A 291 -5.72 18.51 -25.49
CA ASN A 291 -5.56 18.66 -26.94
C ASN A 291 -4.88 17.44 -27.62
N GLY A 292 -4.55 16.40 -26.85
CA GLY A 292 -3.98 15.16 -27.33
C GLY A 292 -2.54 15.27 -27.82
N ASP A 293 -1.79 16.30 -27.42
CA ASP A 293 -0.40 16.52 -27.86
C ASP A 293 0.65 15.88 -26.95
N GLY A 294 0.23 15.25 -25.85
CA GLY A 294 1.08 14.62 -24.84
C GLY A 294 1.68 15.60 -23.84
N ILE A 295 1.28 16.88 -23.85
CA ILE A 295 1.72 17.91 -22.92
C ILE A 295 0.61 18.17 -21.90
N THR A 296 1.01 18.37 -20.66
CA THR A 296 0.07 18.69 -19.58
C THR A 296 -0.53 20.08 -19.75
N ASP A 297 -1.85 20.17 -19.77
CA ASP A 297 -2.62 21.42 -19.71
C ASP A 297 -3.16 21.69 -18.30
N ILE A 298 -3.58 22.93 -18.03
CA ILE A 298 -4.21 23.34 -16.77
C ILE A 298 -5.68 23.70 -17.00
N VAL A 299 -6.53 23.25 -16.10
CA VAL A 299 -7.96 23.61 -16.08
C VAL A 299 -8.34 24.12 -14.69
N ALA A 300 -8.89 25.33 -14.62
CA ALA A 300 -9.25 26.02 -13.38
C ALA A 300 -10.73 26.43 -13.35
N ALA A 301 -11.44 26.08 -12.27
CA ALA A 301 -12.83 26.45 -12.06
C ALA A 301 -12.96 27.76 -11.27
N GLU A 302 -13.59 28.77 -11.87
CA GLU A 302 -13.68 30.15 -11.36
C GLU A 302 -14.98 30.37 -10.57
N TRP A 303 -14.92 30.31 -9.25
CA TRP A 303 -16.10 30.36 -8.37
C TRP A 303 -16.96 31.60 -8.56
N TYR A 304 -16.36 32.79 -8.70
CA TYR A 304 -17.10 34.03 -8.99
C TYR A 304 -17.09 34.40 -10.47
N GLY A 305 -16.22 33.78 -11.26
CA GLY A 305 -16.19 33.94 -12.72
C GLY A 305 -17.30 33.20 -13.45
N ASN A 306 -17.90 32.17 -12.83
CA ASN A 306 -18.87 31.26 -13.45
C ASN A 306 -18.34 30.68 -14.77
N ALA A 307 -17.06 30.34 -14.79
CA ALA A 307 -16.38 29.82 -15.96
C ALA A 307 -15.32 28.79 -15.55
N ILE A 308 -14.86 28.04 -16.54
CA ILE A 308 -13.59 27.32 -16.48
C ILE A 308 -12.59 28.04 -17.36
N ASP A 309 -11.39 28.24 -16.85
CA ASP A 309 -10.25 28.68 -17.65
C ASP A 309 -9.35 27.48 -17.98
N VAL A 310 -9.00 27.34 -19.26
CA VAL A 310 -8.06 26.34 -19.78
C VAL A 310 -6.78 27.05 -20.22
N PHE A 311 -5.62 26.50 -19.86
CA PHE A 311 -4.31 26.94 -20.30
C PHE A 311 -3.58 25.76 -20.94
N LEU A 312 -3.32 25.86 -22.24
CA LEU A 312 -2.59 24.80 -22.95
C LEU A 312 -1.09 24.87 -22.65
N GLY A 313 -0.48 23.75 -22.35
CA GLY A 313 0.94 23.63 -22.07
C GLY A 313 1.81 23.82 -23.32
N ASN A 314 3.03 24.28 -23.13
CA ASN A 314 4.06 24.29 -24.19
C ASN A 314 5.14 23.23 -23.96
N GLY A 315 5.06 22.47 -22.87
CA GLY A 315 6.01 21.39 -22.52
C GLY A 315 7.34 21.88 -21.96
N ASP A 316 7.47 23.16 -21.64
CA ASP A 316 8.67 23.77 -21.05
C ASP A 316 8.38 24.44 -19.69
N GLY A 317 7.26 24.07 -19.06
CA GLY A 317 6.74 24.71 -17.85
C GLY A 317 6.03 26.04 -18.09
N THR A 318 5.84 26.44 -19.35
CA THR A 318 5.02 27.60 -19.73
C THR A 318 3.71 27.17 -20.41
N PHE A 319 2.73 28.07 -20.35
CA PHE A 319 1.39 27.88 -20.87
C PHE A 319 0.96 29.02 -21.79
N GLN A 320 0.06 28.71 -22.72
CA GLN A 320 -0.55 29.64 -23.65
C GLN A 320 -1.53 30.60 -22.96
N SER A 321 -2.10 31.53 -23.75
CA SER A 321 -3.13 32.43 -23.25
C SER A 321 -4.39 31.66 -22.86
N ARG A 322 -5.02 32.07 -21.74
CA ARG A 322 -6.21 31.39 -21.22
C ARG A 322 -7.37 31.39 -22.22
N MET A 323 -8.06 30.27 -22.31
CA MET A 323 -9.37 30.13 -22.94
C MET A 323 -10.42 30.00 -21.84
N SER A 324 -11.54 30.71 -21.95
CA SER A 324 -12.56 30.72 -20.89
C SER A 324 -13.89 30.20 -21.41
N PHE A 325 -14.47 29.23 -20.71
CA PHE A 325 -15.70 28.56 -21.09
C PHE A 325 -16.76 28.73 -20.00
N ALA A 326 -17.96 29.19 -20.39
CA ALA A 326 -19.01 29.52 -19.45
C ALA A 326 -19.59 28.26 -18.77
N THR A 327 -19.73 28.34 -17.46
CA THR A 327 -20.43 27.36 -16.63
C THR A 327 -21.70 27.96 -16.04
N GLY A 328 -22.42 27.19 -15.24
CA GLY A 328 -23.46 27.65 -14.34
C GLY A 328 -22.88 28.41 -13.14
N ALA A 329 -23.76 28.73 -12.18
CA ALA A 329 -23.38 29.57 -11.05
C ALA A 329 -22.48 28.82 -10.04
N GLN A 330 -21.35 29.45 -9.71
CA GLN A 330 -20.39 29.00 -8.68
C GLN A 330 -19.84 27.58 -8.91
N PRO A 331 -19.08 27.36 -10.00
CA PRO A 331 -18.38 26.09 -10.21
C PRO A 331 -17.41 25.84 -9.05
N ARG A 332 -17.58 24.72 -8.32
CA ARG A 332 -16.86 24.46 -7.07
C ARG A 332 -15.68 23.53 -7.23
N GLU A 333 -15.93 22.40 -7.86
CA GLU A 333 -15.05 21.27 -8.01
C GLU A 333 -15.34 20.62 -9.37
N MET A 334 -14.34 19.97 -9.92
CA MET A 334 -14.38 19.40 -11.27
C MET A 334 -13.62 18.09 -11.31
N THR A 335 -14.01 17.22 -12.23
CA THR A 335 -13.29 15.99 -12.58
C THR A 335 -13.03 15.97 -14.09
N LEU A 336 -11.94 15.32 -14.48
CA LEU A 336 -11.54 15.13 -15.87
C LEU A 336 -11.71 13.64 -16.23
N GLY A 337 -12.10 13.36 -17.46
CA GLY A 337 -12.26 11.99 -17.97
C GLY A 337 -12.85 11.97 -19.36
N ASP A 338 -12.69 10.85 -20.06
CA ASP A 338 -13.34 10.58 -21.34
C ASP A 338 -14.75 10.02 -21.06
N PHE A 339 -15.76 10.91 -20.98
CA PHE A 339 -17.13 10.53 -20.56
C PHE A 339 -18.01 10.11 -21.73
N ASP A 340 -17.65 10.47 -22.96
CA ASP A 340 -18.35 10.05 -24.18
C ASP A 340 -17.58 9.00 -25.00
N SER A 341 -16.41 8.55 -24.54
CA SER A 341 -15.60 7.49 -25.18
C SER A 341 -15.03 7.88 -26.54
N ASP A 342 -14.89 9.17 -26.82
CA ASP A 342 -14.30 9.68 -28.06
C ASP A 342 -12.76 9.74 -28.01
N GLY A 343 -12.17 9.54 -26.83
CA GLY A 343 -10.73 9.52 -26.58
C GLY A 343 -10.13 10.88 -26.22
N ASN A 344 -10.93 11.94 -26.18
CA ASN A 344 -10.54 13.27 -25.69
C ASN A 344 -10.90 13.42 -24.21
N LEU A 345 -10.21 14.34 -23.53
CA LEU A 345 -10.48 14.61 -22.13
C LEU A 345 -11.64 15.62 -22.00
N ASP A 346 -12.74 15.19 -21.40
CA ASP A 346 -13.85 16.06 -21.05
C ASP A 346 -13.74 16.59 -19.61
N VAL A 347 -14.59 17.58 -19.30
CA VAL A 347 -14.67 18.19 -17.98
C VAL A 347 -16.08 18.09 -17.44
N VAL A 348 -16.23 17.53 -16.24
CA VAL A 348 -17.50 17.61 -15.48
C VAL A 348 -17.34 18.52 -14.29
N VAL A 349 -18.24 19.49 -14.15
CA VAL A 349 -18.20 20.52 -13.12
C VAL A 349 -19.39 20.43 -12.20
N ALA A 350 -19.15 20.47 -10.89
CA ALA A 350 -20.16 20.69 -9.87
C ALA A 350 -20.47 22.18 -9.71
N GLU A 351 -21.69 22.60 -10.06
CA GLU A 351 -22.14 23.99 -10.07
C GLU A 351 -22.96 24.26 -8.80
N ASN A 352 -22.29 24.77 -7.77
CA ASN A 352 -22.82 24.77 -6.41
C ASN A 352 -24.14 25.52 -6.27
N ASN A 353 -24.22 26.73 -6.82
CA ASN A 353 -25.40 27.57 -6.70
C ASN A 353 -26.43 27.33 -7.82
N ALA A 354 -26.05 26.60 -8.87
CA ALA A 354 -26.99 26.14 -9.89
C ALA A 354 -27.68 24.82 -9.50
N HIS A 355 -27.13 24.09 -8.52
CA HIS A 355 -27.63 22.77 -8.09
C HIS A 355 -27.61 21.75 -9.23
N THR A 356 -26.54 21.80 -10.01
CA THR A 356 -26.36 20.98 -11.20
C THR A 356 -24.93 20.51 -11.33
N ILE A 357 -24.75 19.49 -12.15
CA ILE A 357 -23.48 19.22 -12.81
C ILE A 357 -23.57 19.60 -14.29
N ARG A 358 -22.45 19.97 -14.88
CA ARG A 358 -22.34 20.21 -16.31
C ARG A 358 -21.21 19.37 -16.89
N LEU A 359 -21.54 18.56 -17.89
CA LEU A 359 -20.56 17.89 -18.74
C LEU A 359 -20.16 18.86 -19.85
N MET A 360 -18.86 19.06 -20.07
CA MET A 360 -18.30 19.88 -21.14
C MET A 360 -17.37 18.98 -21.95
N LEU A 361 -17.75 18.71 -23.20
CA LEU A 361 -17.05 17.76 -24.06
C LEU A 361 -15.77 18.39 -24.62
N GLY A 362 -14.67 17.65 -24.58
CA GLY A 362 -13.39 18.03 -25.15
C GLY A 362 -13.37 17.82 -26.65
N ASN A 363 -13.05 18.86 -27.43
CA ASN A 363 -12.98 18.73 -28.89
C ASN A 363 -11.63 18.16 -29.39
N GLY A 364 -10.72 17.80 -28.47
CA GLY A 364 -9.37 17.32 -28.80
C GLY A 364 -8.41 18.40 -29.31
N ASP A 365 -8.77 19.68 -29.22
CA ASP A 365 -7.91 20.82 -29.58
C ASP A 365 -7.71 21.78 -28.41
N GLY A 366 -8.04 21.35 -27.19
CA GLY A 366 -8.03 22.17 -25.99
C GLY A 366 -9.29 23.02 -25.80
N THR A 367 -10.21 23.05 -26.76
CA THR A 367 -11.50 23.72 -26.61
C THR A 367 -12.57 22.80 -26.04
N LEU A 368 -13.48 23.39 -25.26
CA LEU A 368 -14.60 22.69 -24.64
C LEU A 368 -15.92 23.13 -25.28
N THR A 369 -16.73 22.15 -25.65
CA THR A 369 -18.12 22.36 -26.04
C THR A 369 -19.00 22.31 -24.80
N ALA A 370 -19.79 23.36 -24.56
CA ALA A 370 -20.75 23.37 -23.45
C ALA A 370 -21.77 22.24 -23.67
N GLY A 371 -21.62 21.18 -22.90
CA GLY A 371 -22.46 20.00 -22.99
C GLY A 371 -23.68 20.10 -22.07
N THR A 372 -24.20 18.93 -21.74
CA THR A 372 -25.49 18.77 -21.06
C THR A 372 -25.39 19.13 -19.58
N GLN A 373 -26.40 19.83 -19.07
CA GLN A 373 -26.55 20.12 -17.65
C GLN A 373 -27.50 19.09 -17.03
N PHE A 374 -27.11 18.51 -15.89
CA PHE A 374 -27.91 17.55 -15.15
C PHE A 374 -28.22 18.10 -13.77
N SER A 375 -29.46 17.92 -13.32
CA SER A 375 -29.85 18.28 -11.95
C SER A 375 -29.17 17.36 -10.94
N SER A 376 -28.47 17.96 -9.98
CA SER A 376 -27.94 17.26 -8.81
C SER A 376 -28.80 17.57 -7.58
N GLY A 377 -28.44 17.00 -6.43
CA GLY A 377 -28.92 17.50 -5.15
C GLY A 377 -28.45 18.94 -4.87
N SER A 378 -28.95 19.51 -3.79
CA SER A 378 -28.71 20.91 -3.45
C SER A 378 -27.27 21.18 -3.01
N ASN A 379 -26.64 22.14 -3.68
CA ASN A 379 -25.27 22.60 -3.46
C ASN A 379 -24.25 21.46 -3.57
N PRO A 380 -24.03 20.90 -4.78
CA PRO A 380 -22.97 19.93 -4.99
C PRO A 380 -21.63 20.59 -4.61
N ILE A 381 -20.96 20.00 -3.63
CA ILE A 381 -19.69 20.51 -3.13
C ILE A 381 -18.50 19.74 -3.64
N SER A 382 -18.64 18.44 -3.84
CA SER A 382 -17.58 17.61 -4.35
C SER A 382 -18.07 16.71 -5.46
N ILE A 383 -17.15 16.32 -6.33
CA ILE A 383 -17.41 15.50 -7.50
C ILE A 383 -16.26 14.53 -7.70
N THR A 384 -16.57 13.29 -8.01
CA THR A 384 -15.62 12.26 -8.41
C THR A 384 -16.20 11.47 -9.59
N SER A 385 -15.32 10.87 -10.38
CA SER A 385 -15.70 9.95 -11.44
C SER A 385 -15.06 8.58 -11.27
N GLY A 386 -15.67 7.58 -11.86
CA GLY A 386 -15.20 6.19 -11.90
C GLY A 386 -16.33 5.27 -12.34
N ASP A 387 -15.99 4.12 -12.90
CA ASP A 387 -16.97 3.09 -13.25
C ASP A 387 -17.45 2.39 -11.96
N VAL A 388 -18.63 2.75 -11.46
CA VAL A 388 -19.15 2.20 -10.20
C VAL A 388 -20.08 1.01 -10.40
N ASN A 389 -20.45 0.72 -11.64
CA ASN A 389 -21.36 -0.37 -11.98
C ASN A 389 -20.68 -1.51 -12.77
N GLY A 390 -19.45 -1.31 -13.23
CA GLY A 390 -18.65 -2.27 -13.99
C GLY A 390 -18.97 -2.35 -15.49
N ASP A 391 -19.58 -1.33 -16.09
CA ASP A 391 -19.97 -1.31 -17.51
C ASP A 391 -18.88 -0.73 -18.45
N GLY A 392 -17.79 -0.23 -17.86
CA GLY A 392 -16.65 0.35 -18.53
C GLY A 392 -16.87 1.77 -19.04
N ASN A 393 -17.93 2.46 -18.61
CA ASN A 393 -18.12 3.90 -18.82
C ASN A 393 -17.87 4.65 -17.50
N LEU A 394 -17.41 5.91 -17.59
CA LEU A 394 -17.24 6.73 -16.40
C LEU A 394 -18.59 7.19 -15.84
N ASP A 395 -18.87 6.80 -14.60
CA ASP A 395 -19.96 7.37 -13.82
C ASP A 395 -19.47 8.62 -13.06
N VAL A 396 -20.42 9.47 -12.66
CA VAL A 396 -20.15 10.68 -11.87
C VAL A 396 -20.91 10.62 -10.56
N ILE A 397 -20.24 10.96 -9.46
CA ILE A 397 -20.83 11.03 -8.13
C ILE A 397 -20.59 12.41 -7.54
N THR A 398 -21.64 13.06 -7.02
CA THR A 398 -21.53 14.31 -6.27
C THR A 398 -21.93 14.17 -4.82
N ALA A 399 -21.28 14.94 -3.95
CA ALA A 399 -21.69 15.18 -2.58
C ALA A 399 -22.48 16.49 -2.47
N ASP A 400 -23.74 16.40 -2.06
CA ASP A 400 -24.69 17.52 -2.06
C ASP A 400 -24.86 18.06 -0.63
N PHE A 401 -24.27 19.22 -0.35
CA PHE A 401 -24.08 19.71 1.02
C PHE A 401 -25.38 20.05 1.73
N VAL A 402 -26.32 20.71 1.05
CA VAL A 402 -27.58 21.15 1.69
C VAL A 402 -28.61 20.02 1.68
N GLY A 403 -28.56 19.15 0.68
CA GLY A 403 -29.47 18.01 0.54
C GLY A 403 -29.19 16.85 1.49
N ASN A 404 -28.02 16.82 2.14
CA ASN A 404 -27.50 15.65 2.86
C ASN A 404 -27.57 14.38 1.99
N SER A 405 -27.29 14.53 0.69
CA SER A 405 -27.45 13.49 -0.32
C SER A 405 -26.16 13.30 -1.12
N LEU A 406 -26.09 12.17 -1.80
CA LEU A 406 -25.20 11.94 -2.91
C LEU A 406 -26.06 11.83 -4.17
N SER A 407 -25.61 12.40 -5.28
CA SER A 407 -26.19 12.16 -6.60
C SER A 407 -25.26 11.25 -7.38
N VAL A 408 -25.81 10.19 -7.98
CA VAL A 408 -25.06 9.24 -8.81
C VAL A 408 -25.61 9.32 -10.23
N PHE A 409 -24.74 9.64 -11.18
CA PHE A 409 -25.04 9.75 -12.60
C PHE A 409 -24.35 8.60 -13.32
N ILE A 410 -25.14 7.70 -13.87
CA ILE A 410 -24.61 6.53 -14.60
C ILE A 410 -24.26 6.94 -16.03
N GLY A 411 -23.00 6.75 -16.41
CA GLY A 411 -22.48 6.99 -17.74
C GLY A 411 -23.01 5.94 -18.71
N THR A 412 -23.52 6.36 -19.86
CA THR A 412 -24.11 5.42 -20.83
C THR A 412 -23.22 5.12 -22.03
N GLY A 413 -22.07 5.80 -22.18
CA GLY A 413 -21.17 5.67 -23.34
C GLY A 413 -21.91 5.84 -24.67
N THR A 414 -22.04 7.07 -25.16
CA THR A 414 -22.82 7.35 -26.38
C THR A 414 -22.08 7.01 -27.65
#